data_AF-A0A970PGT9-F1
#
_entry.id   AF-A0A970PGT9-F1
#
_cell.length_a   1.000
_cell.length_b   1.000
_cell.length_c   1.000
_cell.angle_alpha   90.00
_cell.angle_beta   90.00
_cell.angle_gamma   90.00
#
_symmetry.space_group_name_H-M   'P 1'
#
loop_
_entity.id
_entity.type
_entity.pdbx_description
1 polymer ?
#
loop_
_entity_poly.entity_id
_entity_poly.type
_entity_poly.pdbx_seq_one_letter_code
_entity_poly.pdbx_strand_id
1 'polypeptide(L)'
;MKNKDRNIEKRNEEEDNRVVANMNIEGMPWHIQGKPLYDESKEPVPELDKKELRRLTLSATLSGLFIGAIFLIIIFLFIMFSIHIWF
;
A
#
# COMPACT_ATOMS: atom_id res chain seq x y z
N MET A 1 10.96 -27.48 2.00
CA MET A 1 10.38 -26.54 3.00
C MET A 1 11.35 -25.48 3.51
N LYS A 2 12.67 -25.74 3.60
CA LYS A 2 13.72 -24.81 4.09
C LYS A 2 13.93 -23.47 3.36
N ASN A 3 13.19 -23.21 2.28
CA ASN A 3 13.44 -22.05 1.41
C ASN A 3 12.63 -20.82 1.78
N LYS A 4 11.50 -21.01 2.50
CA LYS A 4 10.61 -19.92 2.89
C LYS A 4 11.17 -19.12 4.06
N ASP A 5 11.77 -19.80 5.03
CA ASP A 5 12.27 -19.19 6.26
C ASP A 5 13.43 -18.22 5.97
N ARG A 6 14.34 -18.58 5.05
CA ARG A 6 15.44 -17.70 4.61
C ARG A 6 14.99 -16.41 3.91
N ASN A 7 13.81 -16.42 3.29
CA ASN A 7 13.27 -15.23 2.61
C ASN A 7 12.59 -14.29 3.60
N ILE A 8 12.02 -14.85 4.68
CA ILE A 8 11.38 -14.07 5.76
C ILE A 8 12.47 -13.41 6.62
N GLU A 9 13.51 -14.16 6.99
CA GLU A 9 14.64 -13.67 7.78
C GLU A 9 15.35 -12.49 7.09
N LYS A 10 15.68 -12.65 5.79
CA LYS A 10 16.25 -11.54 5.00
C LYS A 10 15.36 -10.30 4.93
N ARG A 11 14.05 -10.48 4.81
CA ARG A 11 13.10 -9.36 4.69
C ARG A 11 12.97 -8.60 6.01
N ASN A 12 12.97 -9.33 7.13
CA ASN A 12 12.97 -8.73 8.47
C ASN A 12 14.27 -7.97 8.74
N GLU A 13 15.43 -8.52 8.36
CA GLU A 13 16.73 -7.84 8.48
C GLU A 13 16.81 -6.53 7.67
N GLU A 14 16.20 -6.51 6.47
CA GLU A 14 16.14 -5.32 5.61
C GLU A 14 15.15 -4.25 6.11
N GLU A 15 14.06 -4.65 6.78
CA GLU A 15 13.08 -3.71 7.36
C GLU A 15 13.54 -3.14 8.71
N ASP A 16 14.13 -3.96 9.58
CA ASP A 16 14.58 -3.55 10.91
C ASP A 16 15.84 -2.66 10.87
N ASN A 17 16.53 -2.59 9.73
CA ASN A 17 17.73 -1.75 9.55
C ASN A 17 17.42 -0.32 9.07
N ARG A 18 16.13 0.06 8.89
CA ARG A 18 15.74 1.40 8.43
C ARG A 18 15.38 2.32 9.60
N VAL A 19 16.12 3.42 9.73
CA VAL A 19 15.74 4.52 10.63
C VAL A 19 14.67 5.38 9.95
N VAL A 20 13.42 5.27 10.40
CA VAL A 20 12.32 6.12 9.91
C VAL A 20 12.51 7.57 10.33
N ALA A 21 13.00 7.80 11.56
CA ALA A 21 13.35 9.11 12.08
C ALA A 21 14.51 8.99 13.06
N ASN A 22 15.56 9.78 12.84
CA ASN A 22 16.71 9.80 13.74
C ASN A 22 16.33 10.52 15.05
N MET A 23 16.18 9.75 16.13
CA MET A 23 15.86 10.25 17.47
C MET A 23 17.11 10.47 18.34
N ASN A 24 18.31 10.40 17.76
CA ASN A 24 19.55 10.66 18.46
C ASN A 24 19.73 12.19 18.66
N ILE A 25 19.03 12.73 19.65
CA ILE A 25 19.03 14.16 19.99
C ILE A 25 20.02 14.41 21.12
N GLU A 26 20.89 15.40 20.98
CA GLU A 26 21.86 15.78 22.02
C GLU A 26 21.14 16.16 23.33
N GLY A 27 21.65 15.66 24.46
CA GLY A 27 21.12 15.94 25.80
C GLY A 27 20.01 15.00 26.29
N MET A 28 19.51 14.09 25.46
CA MET A 28 18.55 13.06 25.90
C MET A 28 19.26 11.85 26.57
N PRO A 29 18.62 11.14 27.51
CA PRO A 29 19.25 10.01 28.21
C PRO A 29 19.56 8.80 27.31
N TRP A 30 18.97 8.76 26.11
CA TRP A 30 19.22 7.75 25.08
C TRP A 30 20.19 8.22 23.99
N HIS A 31 20.85 9.38 24.17
CA HIS A 31 21.81 9.92 23.21
C HIS A 31 23.08 9.06 23.17
N ILE A 32 23.46 8.62 21.98
CA ILE A 32 24.67 7.82 21.75
C ILE A 32 25.68 8.70 21.02
N GLN A 33 26.84 8.95 21.66
CA GLN A 33 27.95 9.69 21.05
C GLN A 33 28.73 8.78 20.09
N GLY A 34 28.71 9.09 18.79
CA GLY A 34 29.51 8.38 17.78
C GLY A 34 28.74 8.08 16.49
N LYS A 35 29.22 7.06 15.78
CA LYS A 35 28.58 6.56 14.55
C LYS A 35 27.19 5.98 14.88
N PRO A 36 26.13 6.34 14.12
CA PRO A 36 24.79 5.82 14.37
C PRO A 36 24.79 4.29 14.24
N LEU A 37 24.03 3.60 15.09
CA LEU A 37 23.91 2.14 15.08
C LEU A 37 23.25 1.59 13.80
N TYR A 38 22.57 2.47 13.07
CA TYR A 38 21.84 2.15 11.86
C TYR A 38 22.22 3.15 10.76
N ASP A 39 22.35 2.64 9.55
CA ASP A 39 22.59 3.49 8.38
C ASP A 39 21.33 4.34 8.13
N GLU A 40 21.49 5.66 8.09
CA GLU A 40 20.49 6.55 7.50
C GLU A 40 20.46 6.26 6.01
N SER A 41 19.77 5.19 5.63
CA SER A 41 19.46 4.89 4.24
C SER A 41 18.57 6.01 3.71
N LYS A 42 19.21 7.05 3.17
CA LYS A 42 18.63 7.98 2.19
C LYS A 42 18.37 7.26 0.87
N GLU A 43 17.97 5.99 0.93
CA GLU A 43 17.45 5.30 -0.23
C GLU A 43 16.14 5.99 -0.56
N PRO A 44 16.01 6.58 -1.76
CA PRO A 44 14.73 7.09 -2.19
C PRO A 44 13.74 5.93 -2.08
N VAL A 45 12.61 6.16 -1.41
CA VAL A 45 11.45 5.26 -1.47
C VAL A 45 11.32 4.79 -2.92
N PRO A 46 11.19 3.48 -3.19
CA PRO A 46 11.17 2.97 -4.55
C PRO A 46 10.06 3.71 -5.29
N GLU A 47 10.44 4.67 -6.13
CA GLU A 47 9.50 5.43 -6.95
C GLU A 47 8.87 4.41 -7.87
N LEU A 48 7.59 4.10 -7.62
CA LEU A 48 6.85 3.19 -8.47
C LEU A 48 6.99 3.66 -9.91
N ASP A 49 7.49 2.76 -10.77
CA ASP A 49 7.64 3.05 -12.18
C ASP A 49 6.28 3.51 -12.74
N LYS A 50 6.28 4.54 -13.59
CA LYS A 50 5.05 5.17 -14.10
C LYS A 50 4.13 4.14 -14.80
N LYS A 51 4.71 3.05 -15.30
CA LYS A 51 3.99 1.91 -15.90
C LYS A 51 3.26 1.08 -14.85
N GLU A 52 3.87 0.84 -13.69
CA GLU A 52 3.24 0.13 -12.57
C GLU A 52 2.10 0.93 -11.96
N LEU A 53 2.29 2.24 -11.79
CA LEU A 53 1.25 3.15 -11.32
C LEU A 53 0.00 3.12 -12.21
N ARG A 54 0.21 3.14 -13.54
CA ARG A 54 -0.88 3.05 -14.51
C ARG A 54 -1.61 1.72 -14.42
N ARG A 55 -0.88 0.60 -14.29
CA ARG A 55 -1.50 -0.73 -14.17
C ARG A 55 -2.34 -0.85 -12.90
N LEU A 56 -1.82 -0.35 -11.78
CA LEU A 56 -2.55 -0.26 -10.50
C LEU A 56 -3.81 0.60 -10.61
N THR A 57 -3.68 1.77 -11.24
CA THR A 57 -4.81 2.69 -11.39
C THR A 57 -5.89 2.08 -12.30
N LEU A 58 -5.50 1.42 -13.38
CA LEU A 58 -6.41 0.75 -14.32
C LEU A 58 -7.19 -0.39 -13.66
N SER A 59 -6.55 -1.22 -12.83
CA SER A 59 -7.27 -2.29 -12.13
C SER A 59 -8.25 -1.74 -11.10
N ALA A 60 -7.86 -0.66 -10.39
CA ALA A 60 -8.74 0.00 -9.43
C ALA A 60 -9.96 0.65 -10.13
N THR A 61 -9.74 1.34 -11.25
CA THR A 61 -10.85 1.95 -12.02
C THR A 61 -11.77 0.90 -12.63
N LEU A 62 -11.24 -0.20 -13.15
CA LEU A 62 -12.05 -1.28 -13.71
C LEU A 62 -12.94 -1.92 -12.65
N SER A 63 -12.44 -2.10 -11.43
CA SER A 63 -13.21 -2.61 -10.29
C SER A 63 -14.33 -1.64 -9.89
N GLY A 64 -14.03 -0.34 -9.82
CA GLY A 64 -15.02 0.69 -9.52
C GLY A 64 -16.12 0.77 -10.58
N LEU A 65 -15.76 0.66 -11.87
CA LEU A 65 -16.70 0.61 -12.97
C LEU A 65 -17.64 -0.61 -12.88
N PHE A 66 -17.11 -1.76 -12.46
CA PHE A 66 -17.90 -2.98 -12.30
C PHE A 66 -18.96 -2.84 -11.21
N ILE A 67 -18.60 -2.26 -10.06
CA ILE A 67 -19.55 -1.92 -9.00
C ILE A 67 -20.62 -0.94 -9.51
N GLY A 68 -20.21 0.09 -10.25
CA GLY A 68 -21.14 1.07 -10.82
C GLY A 68 -22.13 0.43 -11.79
N ALA A 69 -21.68 -0.52 -12.61
CA ALA A 69 -22.53 -1.27 -13.53
C ALA A 69 -23.59 -2.11 -12.79
N ILE A 70 -23.22 -2.77 -11.68
CA ILE A 70 -24.17 -3.52 -10.85
C ILE A 70 -25.27 -2.59 -10.31
N PHE A 71 -24.89 -1.41 -9.79
CA PHE A 71 -25.86 -0.42 -9.32
C PHE A 71 -26.80 0.07 -10.43
N LEU A 72 -26.27 0.33 -11.63
CA LEU A 72 -27.09 0.71 -12.77
C LEU A 72 -28.10 -0.38 -13.14
N ILE A 73 -27.70 -1.66 -13.10
CA ILE A 73 -28.60 -2.79 -13.36
C ILE A 73 -29.73 -2.83 -12.31
N ILE A 74 -29.41 -2.66 -11.03
CA ILE A 74 -30.41 -2.67 -9.94
C ILE A 74 -31.39 -1.50 -10.12
N ILE A 75 -30.90 -0.29 -10.39
CA ILE A 75 -31.75 0.89 -10.63
C ILE A 75 -32.63 0.67 -11.87
N PHE A 76 -32.07 0.13 -12.95
CA PHE A 76 -32.81 -0.19 -14.16
C PHE A 76 -33.94 -1.20 -13.90
N LEU A 77 -33.63 -2.29 -13.18
CA LEU A 77 -34.63 -3.27 -12.74
C LEU A 77 -35.72 -2.63 -11.89
N PHE A 78 -35.35 -1.74 -10.96
CA PHE A 78 -36.28 -1.02 -10.11
C PHE A 78 -37.21 -0.10 -10.91
N ILE A 79 -36.69 0.63 -11.90
CA ILE A 79 -37.49 1.46 -12.80
C ILE A 79 -38.44 0.59 -13.63
N MET A 80 -37.96 -0.51 -14.21
CA MET A 80 -38.79 -1.43 -14.99
C MET A 80 -39.91 -2.04 -14.14
N PHE A 81 -39.59 -2.44 -12.90
CA PHE A 81 -40.57 -2.91 -11.92
C PHE A 81 -41.62 -1.84 -11.61
N SER A 82 -41.19 -0.60 -11.37
CA SER A 82 -42.09 0.51 -11.05
C SER A 82 -43.07 0.79 -12.19
N ILE A 83 -42.63 0.67 -13.45
CA ILE A 83 -43.48 0.89 -14.63
C ILE A 83 -44.47 -0.26 -14.87
N HIS A 84 -44.05 -1.50 -14.68
CA HIS A 84 -44.86 -2.67 -15.08
C HIS A 84 -45.72 -3.28 -13.99
N ILE A 85 -45.36 -3.08 -12.72
CA ILE A 85 -46.00 -3.78 -11.59
C ILE A 85 -46.66 -2.81 -10.63
N TRP A 86 -46.04 -1.64 -10.40
CA TRP A 86 -46.60 -0.65 -9.49
C TRP A 86 -47.56 0.30 -10.21
N PHE A 87 -47.13 0.94 -11.31
CA PHE A 87 -48.02 1.77 -12.13
C PHE A 87 -49.02 0.93 -12.93
#